data_AF-A0AAD2HNY5-F1
#
_entry.id   AF-A0AAD2HNY5-F1
#
_cell.length_a   1.000
_cell.length_b   1.000
_cell.length_c   1.000
_cell.angle_alpha   90.00
_cell.angle_beta   90.00
_cell.angle_gamma   90.00
#
_symmetry.space_group_name_H-M   'P 1'
#
loop_
_entity.id
_entity.type
_entity.pdbx_description
1 polymer ?
#
loop_
_entity_poly.entity_id
_entity_poly.type
_entity_poly.pdbx_seq_one_letter_code
_entity_poly.pdbx_strand_id
1 'polypeptide(L)'
;MQLNGLRILSLIPGIIEQLPGRVVEEAANLSIVPTEEGVLCRSSFPAMVRKRYGFGMMGVHRPRFLALLASTAAAHGIPIHYNMSVVHVTQSDQCATVHFDNGQCDSASFVVGCDGLHSVVRTALFGRDAPTFTGLTQVGSVCS
;
A
#
# COMPACT_ATOMS: atom_id res chain seq x y z
N MET A 1 0.09 -7.89 -5.22
CA MET A 1 0.01 -6.72 -6.09
C MET A 1 -0.62 -7.14 -7.42
N GLN A 2 -1.64 -6.41 -7.85
CA GLN A 2 -2.33 -6.64 -9.13
C GLN A 2 -1.71 -5.79 -10.25
N LEU A 3 -2.20 -5.97 -11.48
CA LEU A 3 -1.63 -5.35 -12.69
C LEU A 3 -1.62 -3.84 -12.64
N ASN A 4 -2.71 -3.23 -12.16
CA ASN A 4 -2.82 -1.76 -12.12
C ASN A 4 -1.70 -1.15 -11.27
N GLY A 5 -1.38 -1.79 -10.13
CA GLY A 5 -0.26 -1.38 -9.29
C GLY A 5 1.09 -1.56 -9.98
N LEU A 6 1.32 -2.72 -10.60
CA LEU A 6 2.58 -2.99 -11.31
C LEU A 6 2.81 -2.08 -12.52
N ARG A 7 1.74 -1.69 -13.23
CA ARG A 7 1.81 -0.76 -14.35
C ARG A 7 2.25 0.63 -13.89
N ILE A 8 1.77 1.12 -12.76
CA ILE A 8 2.24 2.39 -12.20
C ILE A 8 3.69 2.28 -11.74
N LEU A 9 4.05 1.18 -11.07
CA LEU A 9 5.44 0.96 -10.66
C LEU A 9 6.41 0.88 -11.85
N SER A 10 5.99 0.34 -12.99
CA SER A 10 6.85 0.30 -14.19
C SER A 10 7.25 1.67 -14.73
N LEU A 11 6.63 2.76 -14.25
CA LEU A 11 7.05 4.13 -14.57
C LEU A 11 8.33 4.54 -13.82
N ILE A 12 8.69 3.85 -12.74
CA ILE A 12 9.93 4.08 -12.00
C ILE A 12 11.01 3.16 -12.59
N PRO A 13 12.08 3.70 -13.21
CA PRO A 13 13.08 2.89 -13.89
C PRO A 13 13.71 1.83 -12.97
N GLY A 14 13.72 0.58 -13.41
CA GLY A 14 14.40 -0.53 -12.73
C GLY A 14 13.71 -1.04 -11.46
N ILE A 15 12.55 -0.51 -11.06
CA ILE A 15 11.91 -0.91 -9.79
C ILE A 15 11.26 -2.30 -9.88
N ILE A 16 10.74 -2.66 -11.05
CA ILE A 16 9.99 -3.92 -11.24
C ILE A 16 10.93 -5.12 -11.08
N GLU A 17 12.15 -5.01 -11.59
CA GLU A 17 13.22 -5.99 -11.51
C GLU A 17 13.71 -6.18 -10.08
N GLN A 18 13.58 -5.14 -9.23
CA GLN A 18 13.99 -5.16 -7.83
C GLN A 18 12.88 -5.61 -6.88
N LEU A 19 11.64 -5.81 -7.36
CA LEU A 19 10.53 -6.20 -6.50
C LEU A 19 10.83 -7.54 -5.81
N PRO A 20 10.78 -7.61 -4.46
CA PRO A 20 11.09 -8.81 -3.70
C PRO A 20 9.86 -9.74 -3.65
N GLY A 21 9.29 -10.05 -4.81
CA GLY A 21 8.05 -10.78 -4.97
C GLY A 21 8.16 -11.99 -5.89
N ARG A 22 7.12 -12.82 -5.89
CA ARG A 22 6.97 -13.95 -6.80
C ARG A 22 5.74 -13.75 -7.67
N VAL A 23 5.90 -14.02 -8.97
CA VAL A 23 4.77 -14.06 -9.89
C VAL A 23 3.88 -15.23 -9.51
N VAL A 24 2.58 -14.97 -9.42
CA VAL A 24 1.55 -15.97 -9.18
C VAL A 24 1.12 -16.48 -10.55
N GLU A 25 1.28 -17.79 -10.77
CA GLU A 25 0.89 -18.47 -12.00
C GLU A 25 -0.49 -19.14 -11.84
N GLU A 26 -0.75 -19.69 -10.66
CA GLU A 26 -1.97 -20.40 -10.32
C GLU A 26 -2.48 -19.92 -8.95
N ALA A 27 -3.79 -19.87 -8.80
CA ALA A 27 -4.46 -19.64 -7.53
C ALA A 27 -5.45 -20.77 -7.25
N ALA A 28 -5.54 -21.19 -6.00
CA ALA A 28 -6.51 -22.17 -5.55
C ALA A 28 -7.30 -21.61 -4.36
N ASN A 29 -8.61 -21.85 -4.35
CA ASN A 29 -9.46 -21.64 -3.19
C ASN A 29 -9.64 -22.99 -2.49
N LEU A 30 -9.39 -23.01 -1.18
CA LEU A 30 -9.45 -24.20 -0.35
C LEU A 30 -10.54 -24.04 0.70
N SER A 31 -11.30 -25.10 0.94
CA SER A 31 -12.07 -25.25 2.17
C SER A 31 -11.18 -25.88 3.22
N ILE A 32 -11.22 -25.30 4.42
CA ILE A 32 -10.56 -25.82 5.63
C ILE A 32 -11.59 -26.24 6.68
N VAL A 33 -12.85 -26.43 6.28
CA VAL A 33 -13.90 -26.93 7.15
C VAL A 33 -13.62 -28.41 7.42
N PRO A 34 -13.52 -28.89 8.67
CA PRO A 34 -13.01 -30.23 8.99
C PRO A 34 -13.69 -31.41 8.27
N THR A 35 -14.95 -31.24 7.85
CA THR A 35 -15.73 -32.27 7.14
C THR A 35 -15.80 -32.06 5.62
N GLU A 36 -15.33 -30.92 5.14
CA GLU A 36 -15.39 -30.51 3.73
C GLU A 36 -14.04 -29.94 3.27
N GLU A 37 -12.93 -30.40 3.88
CA GLU A 37 -11.60 -29.98 3.48
C GLU A 37 -11.34 -30.37 2.03
N GLY A 38 -10.86 -29.43 1.24
CA GLY A 38 -10.61 -29.71 -0.17
C GLY A 38 -10.39 -28.48 -1.02
N VAL A 39 -9.98 -28.75 -2.27
CA VAL A 39 -9.82 -27.72 -3.27
C VAL A 39 -11.18 -27.40 -3.87
N LEU A 40 -11.69 -26.20 -3.61
CA LEU A 40 -12.96 -25.72 -4.17
C LEU A 40 -12.80 -25.31 -5.63
N CYS A 41 -11.67 -24.65 -5.95
CA CYS A 41 -11.41 -24.15 -7.29
C CYS A 41 -9.90 -24.00 -7.50
N ARG A 42 -9.42 -24.35 -8.69
CA ARG A 42 -8.11 -23.95 -9.20
C ARG A 42 -8.30 -23.06 -10.41
N SER A 43 -7.45 -22.05 -10.52
CA SER A 43 -7.52 -21.08 -11.61
C SER A 43 -6.12 -20.70 -12.07
N SER A 44 -5.89 -20.90 -13.37
CA SER A 44 -4.73 -20.37 -14.11
C SER A 44 -4.93 -18.93 -14.58
N PHE A 45 -5.97 -18.24 -14.06
CA PHE A 45 -6.23 -16.84 -14.35
C PHE A 45 -5.00 -15.94 -14.15
N PRO A 46 -4.20 -16.07 -13.07
CA PRO A 46 -2.98 -15.26 -12.91
C PRO A 46 -1.98 -15.41 -14.07
N ALA A 47 -1.73 -16.64 -14.54
CA ALA A 47 -0.88 -16.91 -15.71
C ALA A 47 -1.47 -16.35 -17.01
N MET A 48 -2.78 -16.53 -17.24
CA MET A 48 -3.48 -16.02 -18.43
C MET A 48 -3.39 -14.49 -18.51
N VAL A 49 -3.60 -13.80 -17.40
CA VAL A 49 -3.52 -12.34 -17.31
C VAL A 49 -2.10 -11.85 -17.64
N ARG A 50 -1.05 -12.52 -17.15
CA ARG A 50 0.33 -12.17 -17.55
C ARG A 50 0.53 -12.30 -19.06
N LYS A 51 0.11 -13.42 -19.65
CA LYS A 51 0.24 -13.65 -21.09
C LYS A 51 -0.49 -12.59 -21.91
N ARG A 52 -1.66 -12.13 -21.44
CA ARG A 52 -2.50 -11.18 -22.18
C ARG A 52 -2.02 -9.73 -22.05
N TYR A 53 -1.52 -9.33 -20.88
CA TYR A 53 -1.27 -7.92 -20.56
C TYR A 53 0.20 -7.60 -20.21
N GLY A 54 1.11 -8.58 -20.29
CA GLY A 54 2.54 -8.41 -20.01
C GLY A 54 2.91 -8.40 -18.53
N PHE A 55 2.00 -7.97 -17.65
CA PHE A 55 2.20 -7.96 -16.20
C PHE A 55 1.40 -9.09 -15.53
N GLY A 56 2.06 -9.89 -14.68
CA GLY A 56 1.41 -10.93 -13.89
C GLY A 56 0.95 -10.42 -12.53
N MET A 57 0.12 -11.18 -11.83
CA MET A 57 -0.14 -10.91 -10.41
C MET A 57 1.11 -11.30 -9.60
N MET A 58 1.53 -10.46 -8.66
CA MET A 58 2.74 -10.70 -7.86
C MET A 58 2.42 -10.73 -6.38
N GLY A 59 2.80 -11.79 -5.68
CA GLY A 59 2.82 -11.83 -4.22
C GLY A 59 4.10 -11.17 -3.70
N VAL A 60 3.99 -10.20 -2.80
CA VAL A 60 5.16 -9.51 -2.22
C VAL A 60 4.96 -9.34 -0.72
N HIS A 61 6.03 -9.54 0.05
CA HIS A 61 6.00 -9.31 1.49
C HIS A 61 6.00 -7.79 1.77
N ARG A 62 4.97 -7.30 2.47
CA ARG A 62 4.74 -5.85 2.67
C ARG A 62 5.96 -5.12 3.24
N PRO A 63 6.61 -5.57 4.35
CA PRO A 63 7.81 -4.92 4.86
C PRO A 63 8.94 -4.79 3.83
N ARG A 64 9.19 -5.83 3.01
CA ARG A 64 10.25 -5.80 1.99
C ARG A 64 9.90 -4.85 0.85
N PHE A 65 8.64 -4.82 0.45
CA PHE A 65 8.14 -3.88 -0.56
C PHE A 65 8.30 -2.43 -0.09
N LEU A 66 7.89 -2.12 1.14
CA LEU A 66 8.02 -0.78 1.70
C LEU A 66 9.49 -0.35 1.85
N ALA A 67 10.37 -1.27 2.28
CA ALA A 67 11.81 -1.00 2.35
C ALA A 67 12.40 -0.68 0.98
N LEU A 68 12.01 -1.41 -0.08
CA LEU A 68 12.41 -1.10 -1.44
C LEU A 68 11.97 0.31 -1.83
N LEU A 69 10.68 0.65 -1.67
CA LEU A 69 10.16 1.97 -2.01
C LEU A 69 10.89 3.09 -1.27
N ALA A 70 11.15 2.93 0.04
CA ALA A 70 11.88 3.91 0.83
C ALA A 70 13.32 4.08 0.33
N SER A 71 14.00 2.97 0.01
CA SER A 71 15.36 3.02 -0.53
C SER A 71 15.43 3.67 -1.91
N THR A 72 14.44 3.40 -2.77
CA THR A 72 14.33 4.01 -4.09
C THR A 72 14.08 5.51 -3.98
N ALA A 73 13.17 5.94 -3.09
CA ALA A 73 12.91 7.35 -2.85
C ALA A 73 14.17 8.09 -2.34
N ALA A 74 14.89 7.48 -1.40
CA ALA A 74 16.15 8.03 -0.90
C ALA A 74 17.23 8.12 -2.00
N ALA A 75 17.33 7.11 -2.88
CA ALA A 75 18.25 7.14 -4.02
C ALA A 75 17.92 8.25 -5.04
N HIS A 76 16.66 8.66 -5.12
CA HIS A 76 16.21 9.83 -5.89
C HIS A 76 16.36 11.16 -5.15
N GLY A 77 16.99 11.17 -3.96
CA GLY A 77 17.22 12.38 -3.17
C GLY A 77 15.99 12.91 -2.45
N ILE A 78 14.94 12.11 -2.30
CA ILE A 78 13.74 12.50 -1.55
C ILE A 78 14.04 12.32 -0.05
N PRO A 79 14.00 13.40 0.76
CA PRO A 79 14.25 13.30 2.18
C PRO A 79 13.11 12.53 2.87
N ILE A 80 13.47 11.60 3.76
CA ILE A 80 12.52 10.81 4.54
C ILE A 80 12.82 11.04 6.02
N HIS A 81 11.85 11.58 6.74
CA HIS A 81 11.92 11.82 8.17
C HIS A 81 11.04 10.80 8.90
N TYR A 82 11.68 9.92 9.68
CA TYR A 82 10.98 8.94 10.52
C TYR A 82 10.65 9.53 11.89
N ASN A 83 9.72 8.90 12.61
CA ASN A 83 9.29 9.31 13.96
C ASN A 83 8.76 10.76 14.00
N MET A 84 8.13 11.21 12.91
CA MET A 84 7.51 12.52 12.77
C MET A 84 6.00 12.33 12.63
N SER A 85 5.30 12.11 13.74
CA SER A 85 3.85 11.88 13.70
C SER A 85 3.12 13.20 13.48
N VAL A 86 2.32 13.28 12.41
CA VAL A 86 1.47 14.44 12.15
C VAL A 86 0.28 14.41 13.10
N VAL A 87 0.07 15.50 13.86
CA VAL A 87 -1.06 15.63 14.80
C VAL A 87 -2.10 16.63 14.34
N HIS A 88 -1.72 17.56 13.46
CA HIS A 88 -2.62 18.59 12.94
C HIS A 88 -2.11 19.16 11.62
N VAL A 89 -3.02 19.62 10.76
CA VAL A 89 -2.68 20.31 9.51
C VAL A 89 -3.55 21.55 9.41
N THR A 90 -2.92 22.70 9.12
CA THR A 90 -3.60 23.98 8.84
C THR A 90 -3.29 24.42 7.42
N GLN A 91 -4.23 25.10 6.78
CA GLN A 91 -4.00 25.71 5.47
C GLN A 91 -4.36 27.19 5.49
N SER A 92 -3.63 27.97 4.70
CA SER A 92 -3.91 29.35 4.35
C SER A 92 -4.00 29.47 2.83
N ASP A 93 -4.29 30.67 2.32
CA ASP A 93 -4.33 30.92 0.87
C ASP A 93 -2.96 30.75 0.18
N GLN A 94 -1.87 30.69 0.95
CA GLN A 94 -0.50 30.68 0.43
C GLN A 94 0.27 29.37 0.71
N CYS A 95 -0.06 28.67 1.79
CA CYS A 95 0.66 27.46 2.19
C CYS A 95 -0.20 26.54 3.08
N ALA A 96 0.26 25.29 3.17
CA ALA A 96 -0.19 24.32 4.16
C ALA A 96 0.92 24.07 5.18
N THR A 97 0.55 24.04 6.46
CA THR A 97 1.46 23.80 7.59
C THR A 97 1.08 22.51 8.29
N VAL A 98 2.07 21.64 8.46
CA VAL A 98 1.98 20.36 9.16
C VAL A 98 2.55 20.55 10.57
N HIS A 99 1.80 20.10 11.58
CA HIS A 99 2.19 20.14 12.98
C HIS A 99 2.50 18.72 13.47
N PHE A 100 3.65 18.54 14.10
CA PHE A 100 4.12 17.24 14.58
C PHE A 100 3.95 17.07 16.09
N ASP A 101 3.90 15.82 16.56
CA ASP A 101 3.75 15.47 17.98
C ASP A 101 4.88 16.00 18.88
N ASN A 102 6.07 16.19 18.32
CA ASN A 102 7.23 16.76 19.00
C ASN A 102 7.20 18.31 19.10
N GLY A 103 6.11 18.95 18.64
CA GLY A 103 5.94 20.40 18.63
C GLY A 103 6.60 21.13 17.46
N GLN A 104 7.32 20.42 16.58
CA GLN A 104 7.84 21.01 15.35
C GLN A 104 6.70 21.26 14.36
N CYS A 105 6.93 22.21 13.46
CA CYS A 105 6.03 22.52 12.35
C CYS A 105 6.83 22.67 11.06
N ASP A 106 6.23 22.29 9.93
CA ASP A 106 6.81 22.48 8.60
C ASP A 106 5.76 23.03 7.63
N SER A 107 6.17 23.89 6.69
CA SER A 107 5.26 24.56 5.76
C SER A 107 5.65 24.31 4.31
N ALA A 108 4.65 23.99 3.48
CA ALA A 108 4.82 23.68 2.06
C ALA A 108 3.71 24.30 1.21
N SER A 109 3.93 24.37 -0.10
CA SER A 109 2.90 24.83 -1.06
C SER A 109 1.69 23.89 -1.09
N PHE A 110 1.89 22.60 -0.84
CA PHE A 110 0.82 21.61 -0.74
C PHE A 110 1.25 20.45 0.17
N VAL A 111 0.26 19.76 0.73
CA VAL A 111 0.45 18.56 1.56
C VAL A 111 -0.38 17.42 0.98
N VAL A 112 0.22 16.24 0.84
CA VAL A 112 -0.47 15.02 0.38
C VAL A 112 -0.67 14.08 1.56
N GLY A 113 -1.93 13.80 1.91
CA GLY A 113 -2.29 12.89 3.00
C GLY A 113 -2.20 11.42 2.58
N CYS A 114 -1.15 10.73 3.02
CA CYS A 114 -0.94 9.29 2.83
C CYS A 114 -0.96 8.52 4.16
N ASP A 115 -1.68 9.03 5.16
CA ASP A 115 -1.72 8.61 6.58
C ASP A 115 -2.81 7.57 6.91
N GLY A 116 -3.46 7.00 5.89
CA GLY A 116 -4.25 5.77 6.01
C GLY A 116 -5.59 5.91 6.74
N LEU A 117 -6.02 4.85 7.41
CA LEU A 117 -7.38 4.76 7.97
C LEU A 117 -7.64 5.79 9.08
N HIS A 118 -6.63 6.14 9.87
CA HIS A 118 -6.74 7.13 10.96
C HIS A 118 -6.26 8.53 10.53
N SER A 119 -6.47 8.88 9.27
CA SER A 119 -5.93 10.10 8.67
C SER A 119 -6.30 11.38 9.43
N VAL A 120 -5.27 12.09 9.89
CA VAL A 120 -5.34 13.44 10.44
C VAL A 120 -5.62 14.44 9.33
N VAL A 121 -5.02 14.23 8.15
CA VAL A 121 -5.22 15.11 6.99
C VAL A 121 -6.68 15.09 6.54
N ARG A 122 -7.29 13.91 6.43
CA ARG A 122 -8.72 13.76 6.09
C ARG A 122 -9.60 14.44 7.14
N THR A 123 -9.25 14.29 8.42
CA THR A 123 -9.99 14.92 9.52
C THR A 123 -9.91 16.44 9.47
N ALA A 124 -8.76 17.01 9.09
CA ALA A 124 -8.59 18.45 8.94
C ALA A 124 -9.43 19.02 7.77
N LEU A 125 -9.61 18.25 6.69
CA LEU A 125 -10.36 18.70 5.51
C LEU A 125 -11.88 18.54 5.64
N PHE A 126 -12.34 17.44 6.23
CA PHE A 126 -13.77 17.07 6.20
C PHE A 126 -14.39 16.92 7.60
N GLY A 127 -13.61 17.12 8.66
CA GLY A 127 -14.01 16.77 10.01
C GLY A 127 -13.89 15.28 10.29
N ARG A 128 -14.27 14.87 11.51
CA ARG A 128 -14.23 13.46 11.91
C ARG A 128 -15.41 12.73 11.28
N ASP A 129 -15.09 11.62 10.60
CA ASP A 129 -16.07 10.65 10.12
C ASP A 129 -15.81 9.29 10.78
N ALA A 130 -16.88 8.63 11.21
CA ALA A 130 -16.79 7.37 11.93
C ALA A 130 -16.75 6.20 10.94
N PRO A 131 -15.72 5.33 10.99
CA PRO A 131 -15.66 4.18 10.11
C PRO A 131 -16.85 3.26 10.37
N THR A 132 -17.56 2.87 9.31
CA THR A 132 -18.67 1.91 9.41
C THR A 132 -18.13 0.49 9.30
N PHE A 133 -18.35 -0.32 10.34
CA PHE A 133 -17.98 -1.73 10.32
C PHE A 133 -18.89 -2.50 9.37
N THR A 134 -18.31 -3.29 8.47
CA THR A 134 -19.04 -4.04 7.44
C THR A 134 -19.57 -5.40 7.94
N GLY A 135 -19.30 -5.78 9.18
CA GLY A 135 -19.65 -7.11 9.71
C GLY A 135 -18.62 -8.20 9.37
N LEU A 136 -17.55 -7.86 8.64
CA LEU A 136 -16.56 -8.82 8.15
C LEU A 136 -15.21 -8.64 8.84
N THR A 137 -14.58 -9.76 9.20
CA THR A 137 -13.20 -9.79 9.72
C THR A 137 -12.39 -10.76 8.87
N GLN A 138 -11.19 -10.34 8.48
CA GLN A 138 -10.27 -11.16 7.71
C GLN A 138 -9.06 -11.53 8.57
N VAL A 139 -8.72 -12.82 8.59
CA VAL A 139 -7.49 -13.32 9.20
C VAL A 139 -6.55 -13.78 8.08
N GLY A 140 -5.27 -13.42 8.19
CA GLY A 140 -4.25 -13.84 7.26
C GLY A 140 -2.94 -14.10 7.98
N SER A 141 -2.20 -15.09 7.50
CA SER A 141 -0.85 -15.42 7.95
C SER A 141 0.05 -15.67 6.73
N VAL A 142 1.36 -15.69 6.96
CA VAL A 142 2.34 -16.09 5.96
C VAL A 142 2.98 -17.38 6.43
N CYS A 143 2.88 -18.43 5.62
CA CYS A 143 3.65 -19.65 5.82
C CYS A 143 4.92 -19.51 4.96
N SER A 144 6.09 -19.49 5.61
CA SER A 144 7.41 -19.39 4.97
C SER A 144 7.97 -20.76 4.61
#